data_AF-A0A0N0S6L9-F1
#
_entry.id   AF-A0A0N0S6L9-F1
#
_cell.length_a   1.000
_cell.length_b   1.000
_cell.length_c   1.000
_cell.angle_alpha   90.00
_cell.angle_beta   90.00
_cell.angle_gamma   90.00
#
_symmetry.space_group_name_H-M   'P 1'
#
loop_
_entity.id
_entity.type
_entity.pdbx_description
1 polymer ?
#
loop_
_entity_poly.entity_id
_entity_poly.type
_entity_poly.pdbx_seq_one_letter_code
_entity_poly.pdbx_strand_id
1 'polypeptide(L)'
;MSEDSAAVRTNSPKQQALRLLRRRSFRAGYLAQVIDLAVREVVRSQFDEPDEREATQVQQRLTRYAANGQPGATELARAMLDVKHAIDLVRHGHYRATTVPESGPATTVSAEQLLELITEAGRDRVLAAQGGALVLLAEDEETSTVYRPVSAAEANALRQAARSAKEEAIRLYESAVETLRPHVRMADWSKNDGYGVAVDVANGEVSVQWWPASLPESQELWERGGIRALCAALLSARFTVSERNERAPHPIMLRI
;
A
#
# COMPACT_ATOMS: atom_id res chain seq x y z
N MET A 1 -29.59 -16.55 6.45
CA MET A 1 -29.46 -15.99 5.09
C MET A 1 -27.99 -15.96 4.79
N SER A 2 -27.54 -16.97 4.03
CA SER A 2 -26.14 -17.36 3.86
C SER A 2 -25.80 -17.34 2.37
N GLU A 3 -25.55 -16.17 1.79
CA GLU A 3 -25.27 -16.06 0.35
C GLU A 3 -23.97 -15.32 -0.02
N ASP A 4 -23.22 -14.75 0.93
CA ASP A 4 -22.02 -13.96 0.58
C ASP A 4 -20.69 -14.76 0.53
N SER A 5 -20.71 -16.07 0.77
CA SER A 5 -19.47 -16.87 0.80
C SER A 5 -19.02 -17.41 -0.57
N ALA A 6 -19.77 -17.15 -1.65
CA ALA A 6 -19.61 -17.87 -2.92
C ALA A 6 -18.89 -17.10 -4.05
N ALA A 7 -18.62 -15.79 -3.92
CA ALA A 7 -18.30 -14.96 -5.10
C ALA A 7 -16.81 -14.64 -5.36
N VAL A 8 -15.84 -15.11 -4.56
CA VAL A 8 -14.40 -14.75 -4.76
C VAL A 8 -13.47 -15.97 -4.70
N ARG A 9 -13.83 -17.05 -5.39
CA ARG A 9 -12.89 -18.14 -5.74
C ARG A 9 -13.05 -18.51 -7.21
N THR A 10 -12.71 -17.58 -8.10
CA THR A 10 -12.65 -17.87 -9.54
C THR A 10 -11.51 -18.83 -9.89
N ASN A 11 -10.48 -18.92 -9.04
CA ASN A 11 -9.35 -19.84 -9.21
C ASN A 11 -9.31 -20.87 -8.09
N SER A 12 -8.97 -22.11 -8.42
CA SER A 12 -8.69 -23.15 -7.42
C SER A 12 -7.51 -22.70 -6.53
N PRO A 13 -7.44 -23.13 -5.26
CA PRO A 13 -6.36 -22.72 -4.35
C PRO A 13 -4.98 -23.09 -4.89
N LYS A 14 -4.88 -24.15 -5.71
CA LYS A 14 -3.62 -24.57 -6.32
C LYS A 14 -3.19 -23.68 -7.49
N GLN A 15 -4.13 -23.21 -8.31
CA GLN A 15 -3.83 -22.22 -9.34
C GLN A 15 -3.39 -20.90 -8.72
N GLN A 16 -4.07 -20.49 -7.65
CA GLN A 16 -3.70 -19.29 -6.91
C GLN A 16 -2.32 -19.43 -6.26
N ALA A 17 -2.02 -20.58 -5.66
CA ALA A 17 -0.69 -20.86 -5.11
C ALA A 17 0.41 -20.75 -6.18
N LEU A 18 0.17 -21.32 -7.36
CA LEU A 18 1.13 -21.26 -8.46
C LEU A 18 1.32 -19.83 -8.99
N ARG A 19 0.24 -19.05 -9.12
CA ARG A 19 0.31 -17.63 -9.50
C ARG A 19 1.16 -16.83 -8.51
N LEU A 20 0.97 -17.04 -7.21
CA LEU A 20 1.75 -16.37 -6.17
C LEU A 20 3.23 -16.77 -6.20
N LEU A 21 3.53 -18.06 -6.40
CA LEU A 21 4.90 -18.56 -6.52
C LEU A 21 5.65 -17.98 -7.73
N ARG A 22 4.97 -17.83 -8.87
CA ARG A 22 5.58 -17.27 -10.10
C ARG A 22 5.89 -15.77 -10.01
N ARG A 23 5.10 -15.01 -9.22
CA ARG A 23 5.30 -13.58 -9.02
C ARG A 23 6.35 -13.26 -7.95
N ARG A 24 6.69 -14.25 -7.11
CA ARG A 24 7.63 -14.06 -6.01
C ARG A 24 9.05 -13.83 -6.52
N SER A 25 9.76 -12.91 -5.88
CA SER A 25 11.20 -12.76 -6.05
C SER A 25 11.93 -13.80 -5.21
N PHE A 26 12.91 -14.45 -5.82
CA PHE A 26 13.79 -15.41 -5.15
C PHE A 26 15.21 -14.87 -5.11
N ARG A 27 15.94 -15.14 -4.03
CA ARG A 27 17.38 -14.83 -3.92
C ARG A 27 18.16 -15.57 -4.99
N ALA A 28 17.79 -16.83 -5.22
CA ALA A 28 18.25 -17.61 -6.35
C ALA A 28 17.41 -17.28 -7.60
N GLY A 29 17.93 -16.42 -8.49
CA GLY A 29 17.23 -16.01 -9.71
C GLY A 29 16.83 -17.18 -10.64
N TYR A 30 17.47 -18.34 -10.53
CA TYR A 30 17.11 -19.54 -11.28
C TYR A 30 15.84 -20.24 -10.75
N LEU A 31 15.38 -19.97 -9.52
CA LEU A 31 14.17 -20.62 -8.98
C LEU A 31 12.92 -20.23 -9.76
N ALA A 32 12.84 -18.98 -10.25
CA ALA A 32 11.78 -18.58 -11.17
C ALA A 32 11.76 -19.44 -12.44
N GLN A 33 12.95 -19.75 -12.98
CA GLN A 33 13.11 -20.59 -14.17
C GLN A 33 12.73 -22.05 -13.88
N VAL A 34 13.04 -22.56 -12.69
CA VAL A 34 12.62 -23.91 -12.25
C VAL A 34 11.10 -24.00 -12.16
N ILE A 35 10.44 -22.98 -11.61
CA ILE A 35 8.98 -22.93 -11.53
C ILE A 35 8.39 -22.86 -12.94
N ASP A 36 8.88 -21.98 -13.81
CA ASP A 36 8.40 -21.88 -15.19
C ASP A 36 8.65 -23.16 -15.99
N LEU A 37 9.78 -23.85 -15.77
CA LEU A 37 10.05 -25.16 -16.38
C LEU A 37 9.03 -26.20 -15.91
N ALA A 38 8.78 -26.29 -14.61
CA ALA A 38 7.79 -27.21 -14.06
C ALA A 38 6.37 -26.96 -14.61
N VAL A 39 6.03 -25.70 -14.90
CA VAL A 39 4.78 -25.31 -15.58
C VAL A 39 4.79 -25.75 -17.04
N ARG A 40 5.83 -25.41 -17.82
CA ARG A 40 5.93 -25.74 -19.25
C ARG A 40 5.91 -27.25 -19.52
N GLU A 41 6.43 -28.05 -18.61
CA GLU A 41 6.42 -29.51 -18.74
C GLU A 41 5.05 -30.16 -18.51
N VAL A 42 4.09 -29.40 -17.96
CA VAL A 42 2.74 -29.87 -17.64
C VAL A 42 1.70 -29.23 -18.55
N VAL A 43 1.80 -27.92 -18.79
CA VAL A 43 0.83 -27.18 -19.59
C VAL A 43 1.12 -27.38 -21.08
N ARG A 44 0.08 -27.76 -21.84
CA ARG A 44 0.18 -28.02 -23.29
C ARG A 44 0.46 -26.76 -24.12
N SER A 45 0.11 -25.59 -23.59
CA SER A 45 0.19 -24.28 -24.24
C SER A 45 0.91 -23.29 -23.32
N GLN A 46 1.89 -22.57 -23.86
CA GLN A 46 2.69 -21.59 -23.10
C GLN A 46 1.92 -20.31 -22.74
N PHE A 47 0.72 -20.13 -23.31
CA PHE A 47 -0.10 -18.92 -23.14
C PHE A 47 -1.30 -19.13 -22.21
N ASP A 48 -1.62 -20.39 -21.87
CA ASP A 48 -2.79 -20.70 -21.04
C ASP A 48 -2.40 -20.78 -19.57
N GLU A 49 -3.27 -20.26 -18.70
CA GLU A 49 -3.15 -20.52 -17.26
C GLU A 49 -3.44 -22.00 -17.00
N PRO A 50 -2.62 -22.69 -16.17
CA PRO A 50 -2.79 -24.11 -15.91
C PRO A 50 -4.17 -24.38 -15.30
N ASP A 51 -4.84 -25.43 -15.77
CA ASP A 51 -6.07 -25.88 -15.14
C ASP A 51 -5.81 -26.46 -13.73
N GLU A 52 -6.86 -26.79 -12.96
CA GLU A 52 -6.69 -27.31 -11.59
C GLU A 52 -5.88 -28.62 -11.53
N ARG A 53 -6.01 -29.49 -12.55
CA ARG A 53 -5.30 -30.77 -12.62
C ARG A 53 -3.83 -30.54 -12.94
N GLU A 54 -3.55 -29.65 -13.88
CA GLU A 54 -2.20 -29.20 -14.25
C GLU A 54 -1.52 -28.51 -13.06
N ALA A 55 -2.19 -27.58 -12.38
CA ALA A 55 -1.67 -26.92 -11.18
C ALA A 55 -1.32 -27.94 -10.07
N THR A 56 -2.14 -28.99 -9.92
CA THR A 56 -1.83 -30.10 -9.00
C THR A 56 -0.55 -30.83 -9.38
N GLN A 57 -0.36 -31.14 -10.66
CA GLN A 57 0.84 -31.83 -11.14
C GLN A 57 2.10 -30.96 -10.99
N VAL A 58 2.00 -29.66 -11.31
CA VAL A 58 3.10 -28.70 -11.10
C VAL A 58 3.48 -28.64 -9.62
N GLN A 59 2.49 -28.52 -8.73
CA GLN A 59 2.75 -28.47 -7.28
C GLN A 59 3.43 -29.76 -6.77
N GLN A 60 3.04 -30.93 -7.28
CA GLN A 60 3.70 -32.20 -6.95
C GLN A 60 5.16 -32.22 -7.42
N ARG A 61 5.46 -31.70 -8.62
CA ARG A 61 6.85 -31.59 -9.13
C ARG A 61 7.68 -30.66 -8.26
N LEU A 62 7.17 -29.48 -7.91
CA LEU A 62 7.85 -28.53 -7.02
C LEU A 62 8.09 -29.11 -5.63
N THR A 63 7.12 -29.88 -5.11
CA THR A 63 7.27 -30.60 -3.84
C THR A 63 8.41 -31.62 -3.90
N ARG A 64 8.50 -32.40 -4.99
CA ARG A 64 9.61 -33.35 -5.19
C ARG A 64 10.95 -32.64 -5.32
N TYR A 65 11.01 -31.53 -6.07
CA TYR A 65 12.21 -30.71 -6.19
C TYR A 65 12.69 -30.21 -4.82
N ALA A 66 11.77 -29.69 -4.01
CA ALA A 66 12.03 -29.21 -2.66
C ALA A 66 12.47 -30.35 -1.71
N ALA A 67 11.93 -31.56 -1.86
CA ALA A 67 12.28 -32.72 -1.03
C ALA A 67 13.65 -33.32 -1.38
N ASN A 68 14.09 -33.23 -2.64
CA ASN A 68 15.30 -33.88 -3.14
C ASN A 68 16.59 -33.08 -2.91
N GLY A 69 16.57 -32.06 -2.04
CA GLY A 69 17.77 -31.30 -1.65
C GLY A 69 18.45 -30.55 -2.79
N GLN A 70 17.71 -30.18 -3.84
CA GLN A 70 18.24 -29.43 -4.97
C GLN A 70 18.67 -28.01 -4.56
N PRO A 71 19.51 -27.33 -5.35
CA PRO A 71 19.86 -25.94 -5.10
C PRO A 71 18.60 -25.07 -4.94
N GLY A 72 18.53 -24.26 -3.88
CA GLY A 72 17.35 -23.41 -3.62
C GLY A 72 16.09 -24.15 -3.12
N ALA A 73 16.16 -25.46 -2.89
CA ALA A 73 15.04 -26.27 -2.39
C ALA A 73 14.46 -25.76 -1.06
N THR A 74 15.32 -25.33 -0.13
CA THR A 74 14.89 -24.77 1.16
C THR A 74 14.12 -23.46 0.99
N GLU A 75 14.56 -22.61 0.06
CA GLU A 75 13.89 -21.35 -0.23
C GLU A 75 12.53 -21.59 -0.90
N LEU A 76 12.48 -22.51 -1.89
CA LEU A 76 11.23 -22.93 -2.52
C LEU A 76 10.27 -23.55 -1.51
N ALA A 77 10.74 -24.43 -0.63
CA ALA A 77 9.92 -25.06 0.41
C ALA A 77 9.31 -24.01 1.35
N ARG A 78 10.09 -23.02 1.78
CA ARG A 78 9.61 -21.90 2.60
C ARG A 78 8.56 -21.08 1.85
N ALA A 79 8.83 -20.69 0.61
CA ALA A 79 7.88 -19.95 -0.21
C ALA A 79 6.57 -20.72 -0.41
N MET A 80 6.63 -22.04 -0.66
CA MET A 80 5.44 -22.89 -0.77
C MET A 80 4.62 -22.94 0.53
N LEU A 81 5.30 -22.95 1.69
CA LEU A 81 4.63 -22.89 2.99
C LEU A 81 4.00 -21.52 3.26
N ASP A 82 4.69 -20.42 2.93
CA ASP A 82 4.17 -19.05 3.05
C ASP A 82 2.91 -18.86 2.20
N VAL A 83 2.96 -19.33 0.94
CA VAL A 83 1.82 -19.28 0.02
C VAL A 83 0.65 -20.10 0.53
N LYS A 84 0.90 -21.32 1.01
CA LYS A 84 -0.15 -22.15 1.60
C LYS A 84 -0.78 -21.45 2.81
N HIS A 85 0.05 -20.91 3.70
CA HIS A 85 -0.40 -20.20 4.89
C HIS A 85 -1.27 -18.99 4.53
N ALA A 86 -0.87 -18.20 3.54
CA ALA A 86 -1.65 -17.06 3.07
C ALA A 86 -3.05 -17.47 2.56
N ILE A 87 -3.11 -18.52 1.73
CA ILE A 87 -4.38 -19.05 1.19
C ILE A 87 -5.30 -19.58 2.29
N ASP A 88 -4.74 -20.21 3.32
CA ASP A 88 -5.53 -20.74 4.45
C ASP A 88 -6.12 -19.64 5.34
N LEU A 89 -5.43 -18.48 5.41
CA LEU A 89 -5.82 -17.32 6.21
C LEU A 89 -6.85 -16.41 5.50
N VAL A 90 -6.64 -16.10 4.22
CA VAL A 90 -7.49 -15.16 3.49
C VAL A 90 -8.77 -15.87 3.03
N ARG A 91 -9.88 -15.57 3.71
CA ARG A 91 -11.18 -16.23 3.50
C ARG A 91 -12.27 -15.31 2.99
N HIS A 92 -12.08 -13.99 3.10
CA HIS A 92 -13.07 -12.98 2.73
C HIS A 92 -12.66 -12.26 1.45
N GLY A 93 -13.63 -11.74 0.69
CA GLY A 93 -13.35 -11.03 -0.57
C GLY A 93 -12.68 -9.66 -0.39
N HIS A 94 -12.96 -8.99 0.72
CA HIS A 94 -12.48 -7.64 1.01
C HIS A 94 -12.09 -7.48 2.48
N TYR A 95 -11.09 -6.63 2.69
CA TYR A 95 -10.59 -6.29 4.00
C TYR A 95 -10.42 -4.77 4.12
N ARG A 96 -10.69 -4.25 5.31
CA ARG A 96 -10.32 -2.89 5.72
C ARG A 96 -8.98 -2.95 6.42
N ALA A 97 -7.99 -2.23 5.88
CA ALA A 97 -6.67 -2.08 6.45
C ALA A 97 -6.66 -0.88 7.42
N THR A 98 -6.07 -1.07 8.59
CA THR A 98 -5.87 -0.02 9.59
C THR A 98 -4.48 -0.18 10.18
N THR A 99 -3.67 0.87 10.10
CA THR A 99 -2.34 0.92 10.70
C THR A 99 -2.44 1.07 12.22
N VAL A 100 -1.47 0.54 12.94
CA VAL A 100 -1.35 0.62 14.40
C VAL A 100 0.11 0.99 14.72
N PRO A 101 0.37 2.16 15.34
CA PRO A 101 -0.60 3.19 15.73
C PRO A 101 -1.37 3.77 14.52
N GLU A 102 -2.59 4.24 14.77
CA GLU A 102 -3.49 4.71 13.69
C GLU A 102 -2.86 5.90 12.96
N SER A 103 -2.56 5.68 11.68
CA SER A 103 -1.95 6.66 10.79
C SER A 103 -2.72 6.68 9.47
N GLY A 104 -3.45 7.78 9.25
CA GLY A 104 -4.22 8.01 8.03
C GLY A 104 -5.56 7.28 7.96
N PRO A 105 -6.33 7.54 6.88
CA PRO A 105 -7.64 6.93 6.70
C PRO A 105 -7.52 5.44 6.41
N ALA A 106 -8.47 4.66 6.93
CA ALA A 106 -8.54 3.24 6.64
C ALA A 106 -8.76 2.99 5.14
N THR A 107 -7.98 2.08 4.56
CA THR A 107 -8.05 1.73 3.14
C THR A 107 -8.69 0.36 2.94
N THR A 108 -9.27 0.12 1.78
CA THR A 108 -9.81 -1.20 1.42
C THR A 108 -8.83 -1.98 0.58
N VAL A 109 -8.66 -3.26 0.87
CA VAL A 109 -7.79 -4.19 0.15
C VAL A 109 -8.61 -5.39 -0.31
N SER A 110 -8.37 -5.85 -1.54
CA SER A 110 -9.00 -7.09 -2.04
C SER A 110 -8.33 -8.33 -1.47
N ALA A 111 -9.03 -9.47 -1.51
CA ALA A 111 -8.45 -10.76 -1.15
C ALA A 111 -7.16 -11.07 -1.93
N GLU A 112 -7.13 -10.77 -3.24
CA GLU A 112 -5.95 -11.00 -4.09
C GLU A 112 -4.75 -10.15 -3.65
N GLN A 113 -4.98 -8.85 -3.40
CA GLN A 113 -3.92 -7.95 -2.94
C GLN A 113 -3.42 -8.36 -1.55
N LEU A 114 -4.32 -8.76 -0.66
CA LEU A 114 -3.95 -9.20 0.68
C LEU A 114 -3.15 -10.51 0.65
N LEU A 115 -3.49 -11.44 -0.25
CA LEU A 115 -2.70 -12.64 -0.47
C LEU A 115 -1.29 -12.32 -0.92
N GLU A 116 -1.12 -11.42 -1.89
CA GLU A 116 0.21 -10.99 -2.35
C GLU A 116 1.02 -10.41 -1.19
N LEU A 117 0.44 -9.48 -0.41
CA LEU A 117 1.09 -8.86 0.76
C LEU A 117 1.50 -9.88 1.83
N ILE A 118 0.60 -10.81 2.20
CA ILE A 118 0.87 -11.85 3.21
C ILE A 118 1.94 -12.81 2.72
N THR A 119 1.91 -13.18 1.43
CA THR A 119 2.94 -14.04 0.88
C THR A 119 4.31 -13.38 0.88
N GLU A 120 4.39 -12.11 0.50
CA GLU A 120 5.65 -11.36 0.47
C GLU A 120 6.24 -11.19 1.87
N ALA A 121 5.42 -10.81 2.85
CA ALA A 121 5.87 -10.71 4.23
C ALA A 121 6.29 -12.06 4.84
N GLY A 122 5.66 -13.15 4.39
CA GLY A 122 5.91 -14.49 4.88
C GLY A 122 5.14 -14.81 6.16
N ARG A 123 5.03 -16.10 6.46
CA ARG A 123 4.19 -16.60 7.56
C ARG A 123 4.60 -16.09 8.95
N ASP A 124 5.88 -15.79 9.15
CA ASP A 124 6.42 -15.43 10.47
C ASP A 124 5.99 -14.02 10.91
N ARG A 125 5.48 -13.21 9.97
CA ARG A 125 5.04 -11.82 10.20
C ARG A 125 3.52 -11.63 10.18
N VAL A 126 2.77 -12.73 10.08
CA VAL A 126 1.32 -12.70 9.88
C VAL A 126 0.65 -13.46 11.02
N LEU A 127 -0.26 -12.77 11.72
CA LEU A 127 -1.01 -13.35 12.83
C LEU A 127 -2.51 -13.35 12.51
N ALA A 128 -3.14 -14.51 12.72
CA ALA A 128 -4.59 -14.62 12.68
C ALA A 128 -5.19 -14.10 13.99
N ALA A 129 -6.15 -13.19 13.89
CA ALA A 129 -6.92 -12.69 15.01
C ALA A 129 -8.37 -13.21 14.97
N GLN A 130 -9.12 -12.96 16.04
CA GLN A 130 -10.52 -13.36 16.13
C GLN A 130 -11.37 -12.69 15.03
N GLY A 131 -12.42 -13.39 14.59
CA GLY A 131 -13.36 -12.87 13.59
C GLY A 131 -12.80 -12.80 12.16
N GLY A 132 -11.69 -13.49 11.86
CA GLY A 132 -11.10 -13.51 10.52
C GLY A 132 -10.24 -12.28 10.21
N ALA A 133 -9.95 -11.45 11.21
CA ALA A 133 -8.99 -10.37 11.10
C ALA A 133 -7.55 -10.92 11.01
N LEU A 134 -6.70 -10.21 10.29
CA LEU A 134 -5.30 -10.57 10.06
C LEU A 134 -4.41 -9.40 10.47
N VAL A 135 -3.33 -9.67 11.17
CA VAL A 135 -2.34 -8.66 11.57
C VAL A 135 -1.06 -8.92 10.81
N LEU A 136 -0.59 -7.92 10.09
CA LEU A 136 0.69 -7.93 9.41
C LEU A 136 1.68 -7.03 10.15
N LEU A 137 2.76 -7.62 10.63
CA LEU A 137 3.83 -6.91 11.33
C LEU A 137 4.76 -6.26 10.28
N ALA A 138 5.06 -4.96 10.40
CA ALA A 138 6.05 -4.31 9.54
C ALA A 138 7.46 -4.84 9.80
N GLU A 139 8.40 -4.56 8.87
CA GLU A 139 9.80 -5.00 9.00
C GLU A 139 10.54 -4.26 10.11
N ASP A 140 10.13 -3.02 10.38
CA ASP A 140 10.72 -2.14 11.38
C ASP A 140 10.07 -2.27 12.76
N GLU A 141 9.11 -3.19 12.96
CA GLU A 141 8.33 -3.45 14.19
C GLU A 141 7.58 -2.23 14.79
N GLU A 142 7.78 -1.02 14.27
CA GLU A 142 7.17 0.21 14.77
C GLU A 142 5.71 0.38 14.32
N THR A 143 5.33 -0.27 13.21
CA THR A 143 3.97 -0.21 12.69
C THR A 143 3.43 -1.61 12.38
N SER A 144 2.15 -1.84 12.66
CA SER A 144 1.45 -3.07 12.28
C SER A 144 0.19 -2.72 11.52
N THR A 145 -0.15 -3.48 10.49
CA THR A 145 -1.40 -3.27 9.74
C THR A 145 -2.40 -4.36 10.07
N VAL A 146 -3.56 -3.97 10.58
CA VAL A 146 -4.68 -4.87 10.88
C VAL A 146 -5.66 -4.84 9.72
N TYR A 147 -5.90 -6.01 9.13
CA TYR A 147 -6.87 -6.25 8.08
C TYR A 147 -8.12 -6.88 8.68
N ARG A 148 -9.25 -6.16 8.67
CA ARG A 148 -10.54 -6.67 9.16
C ARG A 148 -11.44 -7.02 7.98
N PRO A 149 -12.10 -8.18 7.97
CA PRO A 149 -13.00 -8.53 6.88
C PRO A 149 -14.19 -7.56 6.84
N VAL A 150 -14.58 -7.16 5.63
CA VAL A 150 -15.71 -6.25 5.38
C VAL A 150 -16.58 -6.77 4.24
N SER A 151 -17.85 -6.38 4.25
CA SER A 151 -18.77 -6.72 3.16
C SER A 151 -18.39 -6.02 1.85
N ALA A 152 -18.85 -6.52 0.70
CA ALA A 152 -18.63 -5.87 -0.59
C ALA A 152 -19.29 -4.48 -0.66
N ALA A 153 -20.47 -4.33 -0.03
CA ALA A 153 -21.15 -3.04 0.08
C ALA A 153 -20.32 -2.02 0.87
N GLU A 154 -19.79 -2.42 2.03
CA GLU A 154 -18.92 -1.58 2.86
C GLU A 154 -17.61 -1.24 2.16
N ALA A 155 -16.98 -2.22 1.48
CA ALA A 155 -15.79 -1.97 0.69
C ALA A 155 -16.02 -0.95 -0.43
N ASN A 156 -17.18 -1.01 -1.11
CA ASN A 156 -17.55 -0.04 -2.14
C ASN A 156 -17.81 1.35 -1.55
N ALA A 157 -18.50 1.43 -0.41
CA ALA A 157 -18.72 2.69 0.30
C ALA A 157 -17.39 3.35 0.72
N LEU A 158 -16.45 2.58 1.27
CA LEU A 158 -15.12 3.07 1.65
C LEU A 158 -14.32 3.54 0.43
N ARG A 159 -14.38 2.84 -0.71
CA ARG A 159 -13.73 3.28 -1.96
C ARG A 159 -14.33 4.57 -2.50
N GLN A 160 -15.65 4.73 -2.44
CA GLN A 160 -16.33 5.96 -2.85
C GLN A 160 -15.97 7.12 -1.92
N ALA A 161 -15.93 6.89 -0.61
CA ALA A 161 -15.46 7.87 0.37
C ALA A 161 -13.99 8.28 0.12
N ALA A 162 -13.10 7.32 -0.13
CA ALA A 162 -11.70 7.61 -0.46
C ALA A 162 -11.56 8.39 -1.78
N ARG A 163 -12.37 8.07 -2.79
CA ARG A 163 -12.38 8.79 -4.07
C ARG A 163 -12.86 10.23 -3.91
N SER A 164 -13.98 10.43 -3.20
CA SER A 164 -14.50 11.77 -2.94
C SER A 164 -13.53 12.61 -2.10
N ALA A 165 -12.93 12.03 -1.06
CA ALA A 165 -11.89 12.69 -0.26
C ALA A 165 -10.67 13.09 -1.11
N LYS A 166 -10.25 12.23 -2.06
CA LYS A 166 -9.17 12.57 -3.00
C LYS A 166 -9.55 13.71 -3.96
N GLU A 167 -10.77 13.68 -4.49
CA GLU A 167 -11.29 14.74 -5.37
C GLU A 167 -11.42 16.08 -4.62
N GLU A 168 -11.80 16.04 -3.34
CA GLU A 168 -11.82 17.21 -2.46
C GLU A 168 -10.41 17.71 -2.14
N ALA A 169 -9.47 16.82 -1.83
CA ALA A 169 -8.08 17.18 -1.60
C ALA A 169 -7.42 17.86 -2.82
N ILE A 170 -7.71 17.37 -4.03
CA ILE A 170 -7.27 18.01 -5.28
C ILE A 170 -7.87 19.40 -5.42
N ARG A 171 -9.18 19.56 -5.16
CA ARG A 171 -9.84 20.87 -5.21
C ARG A 171 -9.27 21.86 -4.20
N LEU A 172 -9.00 21.42 -2.97
CA LEU A 172 -8.38 22.24 -1.93
C LEU A 172 -6.95 22.64 -2.33
N TYR A 173 -6.17 21.70 -2.86
CA TYR A 173 -4.82 21.95 -3.37
C TYR A 173 -4.84 22.99 -4.49
N GLU A 174 -5.66 22.79 -5.51
CA GLU A 174 -5.79 23.71 -6.65
C GLU A 174 -6.22 25.10 -6.18
N SER A 175 -7.21 25.19 -5.29
CA SER A 175 -7.69 26.47 -4.75
C SER A 175 -6.61 27.22 -3.95
N ALA A 176 -5.84 26.51 -3.13
CA ALA A 176 -4.73 27.09 -2.38
C ALA A 176 -3.59 27.54 -3.32
N VAL A 177 -3.22 26.71 -4.30
CA VAL A 177 -2.18 27.04 -5.29
C VAL A 177 -2.61 28.22 -6.17
N GLU A 178 -3.85 28.28 -6.65
CA GLU A 178 -4.36 29.41 -7.42
C GLU A 178 -4.31 30.71 -6.63
N THR A 179 -4.58 30.65 -5.33
CA THR A 179 -4.53 31.83 -4.44
C THR A 179 -3.09 32.29 -4.20
N LEU A 180 -2.13 31.36 -4.08
CA LEU A 180 -0.74 31.69 -3.73
C LEU A 180 0.16 31.99 -4.95
N ARG A 181 -0.04 31.28 -6.06
CA ARG A 181 0.82 31.34 -7.26
C ARG A 181 1.06 32.75 -7.82
N PRO A 182 0.10 33.70 -7.81
CA PRO A 182 0.34 35.05 -8.28
C PRO A 182 1.28 35.87 -7.38
N HIS A 183 1.43 35.47 -6.12
CA HIS A 183 2.09 36.26 -5.08
C HIS A 183 3.40 35.64 -4.59
N VAL A 184 3.53 34.32 -4.67
CA VAL A 184 4.68 33.59 -4.16
C VAL A 184 5.17 32.57 -5.16
N ARG A 185 6.49 32.36 -5.17
CA ARG A 185 7.13 31.29 -5.94
C ARG A 185 6.73 29.94 -5.36
N MET A 186 6.06 29.11 -6.16
CA MET A 186 5.71 27.74 -5.78
C MET A 186 6.93 26.80 -5.92
N ALA A 187 7.07 25.86 -4.99
CA ALA A 187 8.05 24.79 -5.09
C ALA A 187 7.54 23.71 -6.06
N ASP A 188 8.45 23.16 -6.87
CA ASP A 188 8.17 22.05 -7.78
C ASP A 188 8.93 20.82 -7.28
N TRP A 189 8.21 19.85 -6.69
CA TRP A 189 8.82 18.62 -6.16
C TRP A 189 9.49 17.75 -7.24
N SER A 190 9.14 17.96 -8.52
CA SER A 190 9.76 17.22 -9.62
C SER A 190 11.17 17.74 -9.96
N LYS A 191 11.50 18.96 -9.54
CA LYS A 191 12.79 19.60 -9.76
C LYS A 191 13.41 19.87 -8.40
N ASN A 192 14.27 18.95 -7.95
CA ASN A 192 15.03 19.05 -6.69
C ASN A 192 15.91 20.32 -6.53
N ASP A 193 15.81 21.29 -7.45
CA ASP A 193 16.58 22.53 -7.50
C ASP A 193 15.75 23.79 -7.19
N GLY A 194 14.49 23.65 -6.75
CA GLY A 194 13.60 24.77 -6.45
C GLY A 194 13.52 25.14 -4.98
N TYR A 195 13.64 26.43 -4.64
CA TYR A 195 13.13 27.00 -3.40
C TYR A 195 11.77 27.68 -3.63
N GLY A 196 10.86 27.61 -2.65
CA GLY A 196 9.53 28.20 -2.76
C GLY A 196 8.53 27.63 -1.76
N VAL A 197 7.27 28.02 -1.93
CA VAL A 197 6.14 27.53 -1.15
C VAL A 197 5.62 26.21 -1.72
N ALA A 198 5.64 25.17 -0.90
CA ALA A 198 4.99 23.90 -1.16
C ALA A 198 3.63 23.87 -0.47
N VAL A 199 2.63 23.35 -1.18
CA VAL A 199 1.30 23.10 -0.64
C VAL A 199 1.09 21.59 -0.64
N ASP A 200 0.60 21.05 0.46
CA ASP A 200 0.25 19.65 0.58
C ASP A 200 -1.10 19.53 1.28
N VAL A 201 -1.92 18.54 0.91
CA VAL A 201 -3.27 18.37 1.45
C VAL A 201 -3.40 16.97 2.03
N ALA A 202 -3.59 16.90 3.35
CA ALA A 202 -3.70 15.65 4.08
C ALA A 202 -4.90 15.70 5.03
N ASN A 203 -5.74 14.67 5.02
CA ASN A 203 -6.92 14.55 5.88
C ASN A 203 -7.90 15.75 5.79
N GLY A 204 -7.98 16.39 4.62
CA GLY A 204 -8.82 17.58 4.42
C GLY A 204 -8.22 18.89 4.94
N GLU A 205 -7.03 18.85 5.55
CA GLU A 205 -6.29 20.03 5.95
C GLU A 205 -5.31 20.42 4.85
N VAL A 206 -5.24 21.73 4.54
CA VAL A 206 -4.22 22.26 3.64
C VAL A 206 -3.01 22.68 4.48
N SER A 207 -1.86 22.12 4.16
CA SER A 207 -0.59 22.48 4.75
C SER A 207 0.25 23.27 3.75
N VAL A 208 0.79 24.40 4.20
CA VAL A 208 1.64 25.28 3.37
C VAL A 208 2.98 25.42 4.07
N GLN A 209 4.05 25.08 3.36
CA GLN A 209 5.40 25.07 3.92
C GLN A 209 6.44 25.63 2.96
N TRP A 210 7.55 26.14 3.50
CA TRP A 210 8.68 26.55 2.68
C TRP A 210 9.61 25.38 2.36
N TRP A 211 10.07 25.30 1.11
CA TRP A 211 10.98 24.28 0.61
C TRP A 211 12.22 24.93 -0.02
N PRO A 212 13.42 24.34 0.10
CA PRO A 212 13.76 23.27 1.03
C PRO A 212 13.78 23.80 2.48
N ALA A 213 13.10 23.10 3.37
CA ALA A 213 12.97 23.46 4.79
C ALA A 213 14.26 23.27 5.60
N SER A 214 15.30 22.64 5.00
CA SER A 214 16.53 22.23 5.66
C SER A 214 17.64 23.29 5.67
N LEU A 215 17.46 24.43 5.00
CA LEU A 215 18.47 25.49 4.90
C LEU A 215 18.15 26.64 5.87
N PRO A 216 19.06 27.03 6.79
CA PRO A 216 18.80 28.12 7.75
C PRO A 216 18.43 29.45 7.09
N GLU A 217 19.07 29.79 5.98
CA GLU A 217 18.80 31.01 5.19
C GLU A 217 17.37 31.03 4.60
N SER A 218 16.81 29.84 4.34
CA SER A 218 15.47 29.67 3.77
C SER A 218 14.38 29.81 4.84
N GLN A 219 14.68 29.43 6.08
CA GLN A 219 13.80 29.62 7.24
C GLN A 219 13.64 31.11 7.61
N GLU A 220 14.70 31.92 7.48
CA GLU A 220 14.60 33.37 7.71
C GLU A 220 13.68 34.05 6.70
N LEU A 221 13.68 33.64 5.44
CA LEU A 221 12.75 34.17 4.42
C LEU A 221 11.29 33.82 4.74
N TRP A 222 11.04 32.62 5.27
CA TRP A 222 9.70 32.20 5.68
C TRP A 222 9.20 32.99 6.90
N GLU A 223 9.98 33.01 7.98
CA GLU A 223 9.57 33.59 9.28
C GLU A 223 9.76 35.11 9.34
N ARG A 224 10.93 35.62 8.95
CA ARG A 224 11.28 37.06 9.03
C ARG A 224 11.03 37.81 7.74
N GLY A 225 11.08 37.13 6.59
CA GLY A 225 10.79 37.70 5.27
C GLY A 225 9.31 37.95 5.01
N GLY A 226 8.43 37.60 5.94
CA GLY A 226 6.99 37.89 5.86
C GLY A 226 6.21 36.96 4.92
N ILE A 227 6.86 35.97 4.29
CA ILE A 227 6.21 35.02 3.38
C ILE A 227 5.14 34.20 4.12
N ARG A 228 5.45 33.74 5.34
CA ARG A 228 4.47 33.04 6.18
C ARG A 228 3.23 33.90 6.45
N ALA A 229 3.43 35.15 6.87
CA ALA A 229 2.34 36.08 7.14
C ALA A 229 1.52 36.41 5.88
N LEU A 230 2.19 36.56 4.73
CA LEU A 230 1.54 36.77 3.44
C LEU A 230 0.68 35.56 3.03
N CYS A 231 1.22 34.33 3.13
CA CYS A 231 0.47 33.11 2.86
C CYS A 231 -0.75 32.98 3.78
N ALA A 232 -0.58 33.22 5.08
CA ALA A 232 -1.68 33.20 6.04
C ALA A 232 -2.76 34.24 5.69
N ALA A 233 -2.37 35.48 5.37
CA ALA A 233 -3.30 36.53 5.00
C ALA A 233 -4.08 36.21 3.71
N LEU A 234 -3.39 35.74 2.66
CA LEU A 234 -4.01 35.40 1.38
C LEU A 234 -5.01 34.23 1.52
N LEU A 235 -4.66 33.22 2.32
CA LEU A 235 -5.51 32.05 2.49
C LEU A 235 -6.65 32.29 3.48
N SER A 236 -6.49 33.14 4.48
CA SER A 236 -7.53 33.45 5.48
C SER A 236 -8.84 33.98 4.89
N ALA A 237 -8.82 34.51 3.66
CA ALA A 237 -10.02 34.94 2.95
C ALA A 237 -10.91 33.77 2.48
N ARG A 238 -10.37 32.55 2.40
CA ARG A 238 -11.04 31.36 1.85
C ARG A 238 -10.99 30.14 2.76
N PHE A 239 -10.17 30.20 3.82
CA PHE A 239 -9.77 29.06 4.61
C PHE A 239 -9.67 29.42 6.10
N THR A 240 -9.95 28.46 6.98
CA THR A 240 -9.81 28.66 8.43
C THR A 240 -8.36 28.38 8.84
N VAL A 241 -7.53 29.41 8.89
CA VAL A 241 -6.11 29.24 9.20
C VAL A 241 -5.92 28.90 10.68
N SER A 242 -5.23 27.80 10.98
CA SER A 242 -4.78 27.45 12.33
C SER A 242 -3.25 27.42 12.40
N GLU A 243 -2.69 28.20 13.31
CA GLU A 243 -1.26 28.13 13.62
C GLU A 243 -1.02 27.01 14.62
N ARG A 244 -0.71 25.80 14.14
CA ARG A 244 -0.29 24.72 15.05
C ARG A 244 1.17 24.91 15.44
N ASN A 245 1.38 25.53 16.60
CA ASN A 245 2.66 25.51 17.29
C ASN A 245 2.69 24.24 18.16
N GLU A 246 3.36 23.16 17.73
CA GLU A 246 3.91 22.09 18.60
C GLU A 246 4.37 20.84 17.80
N ARG A 247 5.68 20.56 17.87
CA ARG A 247 6.33 19.22 17.76
C ARG A 247 6.07 18.35 16.51
N ALA A 248 5.80 18.93 15.35
CA ALA A 248 5.94 18.22 14.07
C ALA A 248 7.39 18.36 13.54
N PRO A 249 7.92 17.38 12.77
CA PRO A 249 9.32 17.41 12.30
C PRO A 249 9.65 18.56 11.32
N HIS A 250 8.66 19.37 10.91
CA HIS A 250 8.83 20.49 9.98
C HIS A 250 8.29 21.79 10.62
N PRO A 251 9.16 22.65 11.20
CA PRO A 251 8.77 23.85 11.95
C PRO A 251 8.24 25.01 11.08
N ILE A 252 7.94 24.77 9.80
CA ILE A 252 7.73 25.78 8.76
C ILE A 252 6.35 25.58 8.10
N MET A 253 5.34 25.12 8.85
CA MET A 253 4.06 24.69 8.29
C MET A 253 2.90 25.57 8.78
N LEU A 254 2.13 26.13 7.86
CA LEU A 254 0.79 26.69 8.10
C LEU A 254 -0.23 25.58 7.85
N ARG A 255 -1.23 25.41 8.73
CA ARG A 255 -2.36 24.51 8.51
C ARG A 255 -3.66 25.30 8.38
N ILE A 256 -4.56 24.75 7.59
CA ILE A 256 -5.81 25.34 7.13
C ILE A 256 -6.90 24.29 7.17
#